data_AF-A0A141RGU8-F1
#
_entry.id   AF-A0A141RGU8-F1
#
_cell.length_a   1.000
_cell.length_b   1.000
_cell.length_c   1.000
_cell.angle_alpha   90.00
_cell.angle_beta   90.00
_cell.angle_gamma   90.00
#
_symmetry.space_group_name_H-M   'P 1'
#
loop_
_entity.id
_entity.type
_entity.pdbx_description
1 polymer ?
#
loop_
_entity_poly.entity_id
_entity_poly.type
_entity_poly.pdbx_seq_one_letter_code
_entity_poly.pdbx_strand_id
1 'polypeptide(L)' 'GITTRDILSDKAIENAMVIHAAFGGSTNLLLHIPAIAHAAGCTIPDVEHWTRINRKVPRLVSVLPNGPDYH' A
#
# COMPACT_ATOMS: atom_id res chain seq x y z
N GLY A 1 -8.82 -21.09 -15.50
CA GLY A 1 -8.90 -20.75 -14.07
C GLY A 1 -8.28 -19.37 -13.86
N ILE A 2 -8.60 -18.71 -12.74
CA ILE A 2 -8.02 -17.40 -12.38
C ILE A 2 -6.59 -17.61 -11.87
N THR A 3 -5.68 -16.73 -12.28
CA THR A 3 -4.25 -16.75 -11.95
C THR A 3 -3.84 -15.47 -11.25
N THR A 4 -2.63 -15.44 -10.68
CA THR A 4 -2.08 -14.25 -10.00
C THR A 4 -2.03 -13.02 -10.90
N ARG A 5 -1.76 -13.18 -12.20
CA ARG A 5 -1.73 -12.06 -13.16
C ARG A 5 -3.09 -11.43 -13.40
N ASP A 6 -4.17 -12.17 -13.13
CA ASP A 6 -5.53 -11.65 -13.25
C ASP A 6 -5.91 -10.76 -12.04
N ILE A 7 -5.13 -10.80 -10.96
CA ILE A 7 -5.37 -10.07 -9.71
C ILE A 7 -4.38 -8.91 -9.55
N LEU A 8 -3.09 -9.17 -9.79
CA LEU A 8 -2.04 -8.16 -9.68
C LEU A 8 -2.06 -7.23 -10.88
N SER A 9 -2.72 -6.08 -10.70
CA SER A 9 -2.79 -4.97 -11.66
C SER A 9 -2.26 -3.69 -11.02
N ASP A 10 -2.00 -2.65 -11.81
CA ASP A 10 -1.64 -1.32 -11.30
C ASP A 10 -2.67 -0.80 -10.29
N LYS A 11 -3.94 -1.14 -10.46
CA LYS A 11 -5.01 -0.79 -9.53
C LYS A 11 -4.95 -1.59 -8.23
N ALA A 12 -4.56 -2.85 -8.27
CA ALA A 12 -4.33 -3.64 -7.06
C ALA A 12 -3.13 -3.10 -6.26
N ILE A 13 -2.06 -2.68 -6.95
CA ILE A 13 -0.90 -2.02 -6.33
C ILE A 13 -1.30 -0.68 -5.70
N GLU A 14 -2.04 0.18 -6.42
CA GLU A 14 -2.56 1.44 -5.88
C GLU A 14 -3.46 1.20 -4.65
N ASN A 15 -4.33 0.19 -4.69
CA ASN A 15 -5.16 -0.18 -3.55
C ASN A 15 -4.32 -0.66 -2.35
N ALA A 16 -3.25 -1.42 -2.56
CA ALA A 16 -2.35 -1.83 -1.49
C ALA A 16 -1.68 -0.63 -0.80
N MET A 17 -1.29 0.38 -1.57
CA MET A 17 -0.76 1.64 -1.03
C MET A 17 -1.82 2.41 -0.22
N VAL A 18 -3.07 2.48 -0.70
CA VAL A 18 -4.19 3.11 0.02
C VAL A 18 -4.43 2.43 1.37
N ILE A 19 -4.46 1.09 1.39
CA ILE A 19 -4.65 0.33 2.62
C ILE A 19 -3.47 0.52 3.57
N HIS A 20 -2.24 0.52 3.06
CA HIS A 20 -1.05 0.83 3.86
C HIS A 20 -1.18 2.18 4.58
N ALA A 21 -1.58 3.24 3.86
CA ALA A 21 -1.78 4.57 4.43
C ALA A 21 -2.91 4.59 5.48
N ALA A 22 -4.05 3.95 5.18
CA ALA A 22 -5.19 3.89 6.09
C ALA A 22 -4.87 3.16 7.41
N PHE A 23 -3.97 2.17 7.37
CA PHE A 23 -3.55 1.44 8.57
C PHE A 23 -2.36 2.08 9.30
N GLY A 24 -1.58 2.92 8.63
CA GLY A 24 -0.23 3.24 9.08
C GLY A 24 0.63 1.97 9.11
N GLY A 25 0.65 1.21 8.02
CA GLY A 25 1.36 -0.07 7.94
C GLY A 25 2.88 0.05 8.16
N SER A 26 3.56 -1.10 8.30
CA SER A 26 5.01 -1.14 8.42
C SER A 26 5.70 -0.42 7.26
N THR A 27 6.74 0.37 7.56
CA THR A 27 7.58 1.03 6.55
C THR A 27 8.24 0.04 5.60
N ASN A 28 8.36 -1.24 5.96
CA ASN A 28 8.83 -2.30 5.05
C ASN A 28 7.96 -2.44 3.79
N LEU A 29 6.68 -2.05 3.84
CA LEU A 29 5.82 -2.07 2.66
C LEU A 29 6.21 -1.02 1.60
N LEU A 30 6.98 0.00 1.96
CA LEU A 30 7.59 0.91 0.99
C LEU A 30 8.62 0.19 0.10
N LEU A 31 9.19 -0.91 0.56
CA LEU A 31 10.13 -1.75 -0.20
C LEU A 31 9.41 -2.90 -0.91
N HIS A 32 8.52 -3.59 -0.19
CA HIS A 32 7.88 -4.78 -0.72
C HIS A 32 6.83 -4.51 -1.79
N ILE A 33 6.06 -3.41 -1.70
CA ILE A 33 5.06 -3.10 -2.73
C ILE A 33 5.72 -2.82 -4.09
N PRO A 34 6.78 -1.99 -4.19
CA PRO A 34 7.55 -1.85 -5.42
C PRO A 34 8.16 -3.16 -5.94
N ALA A 35 8.69 -4.00 -5.06
CA ALA A 35 9.25 -5.30 -5.45
C ALA A 35 8.18 -6.25 -6.03
N ILE A 36 6.98 -6.28 -5.43
CA ILE A 36 5.84 -7.07 -5.92
C ILE A 36 5.36 -6.51 -7.27
N ALA A 37 5.25 -5.18 -7.40
CA ALA A 37 4.87 -4.54 -8.66
C ALA A 37 5.87 -4.90 -9.78
N HIS A 38 7.18 -4.84 -9.49
CA HIS A 38 8.21 -5.26 -10.42
C HIS A 38 8.06 -6.73 -10.83
N ALA A 39 7.91 -7.64 -9.87
CA ALA A 39 7.73 -9.07 -10.15
C ALA A 39 6.44 -9.38 -10.94
N ALA A 40 5.39 -8.58 -10.76
CA ALA A 40 4.13 -8.70 -11.48
C ALA A 40 4.16 -8.04 -12.88
N GLY A 41 5.19 -7.27 -13.21
CA GLY A 41 5.24 -6.45 -14.43
C GLY A 41 4.30 -5.24 -14.40
N CYS A 42 3.90 -4.79 -13.21
CA CYS A 42 3.12 -3.57 -12.98
C CYS A 42 4.03 -2.35 -12.89
N THR A 43 3.42 -1.17 -12.96
CA THR A 43 4.08 0.10 -12.69
C THR A 43 4.64 0.11 -11.27
N ILE A 44 5.95 0.32 -11.15
CA ILE A 44 6.64 0.36 -9.86
C ILE A 44 6.35 1.72 -9.19
N PRO A 45 5.72 1.76 -8.01
CA PRO A 45 5.44 3.03 -7.34
C PRO A 45 6.72 3.72 -6.89
N ASP A 46 6.79 5.03 -7.14
CA ASP A 46 7.87 5.91 -6.69
C ASP A 46 7.42 6.79 -5.51
N VAL A 47 8.31 7.70 -5.11
CA VAL A 47 8.11 8.63 -4.00
C VAL A 47 6.91 9.58 -4.22
N GLU A 48 6.62 9.97 -5.46
CA GLU A 48 5.50 10.86 -5.77
C GLU A 48 4.17 10.13 -5.59
N HIS A 49 4.09 8.86 -5.99
CA HIS A 49 2.93 8.01 -5.74
C HIS A 49 2.64 7.88 -4.25
N TRP A 50 3.66 7.61 -3.43
CA TRP A 50 3.53 7.53 -1.97
C TRP A 50 3.07 8.85 -1.36
N THR A 51 3.68 9.95 -1.78
CA THR A 51 3.34 11.30 -1.29
C THR A 51 1.89 11.65 -1.60
N ARG A 52 1.43 11.35 -2.82
CA ARG A 52 0.05 11.57 -3.25
C ARG A 52 -0.95 10.77 -2.41
N ILE A 53 -0.67 9.49 -2.16
CA ILE A 53 -1.59 8.61 -1.42
C ILE A 53 -1.63 8.98 0.06
N ASN A 54 -0.47 9.17 0.70
CA ASN A 54 -0.41 9.53 2.12
C ASN A 54 -1.08 10.88 2.43
N ARG A 55 -1.09 11.83 1.49
CA ARG A 55 -1.84 13.09 1.62
C ARG A 55 -3.35 12.92 1.44
N LYS A 56 -3.77 11.93 0.65
CA LYS A 56 -5.18 11.70 0.30
C LYS A 56 -5.89 10.79 1.32
N VAL A 57 -5.17 9.86 1.94
CA VAL A 57 -5.75 8.80 2.77
C VAL A 57 -5.33 9.02 4.23
N PRO A 58 -6.25 9.40 5.12
CA PRO A 58 -5.94 9.51 6.55
C PRO A 58 -5.75 8.13 7.17
N ARG A 59 -4.99 8.06 8.28
CA ARG A 59 -4.91 6.84 9.10
C ARG A 59 -6.26 6.64 9.81
N LEU A 60 -6.94 5.53 9.49
CA LEU A 60 -8.24 5.15 10.04
C LEU A 60 -8.11 4.11 11.15
N VAL A 61 -7.06 3.30 11.15
CA VAL A 61 -6.91 2.18 12.07
C VAL A 61 -6.02 2.56 13.24
N SER A 62 -6.53 2.33 14.45
CA SER A 62 -5.77 2.47 15.70
C SER A 62 -5.36 1.09 16.20
N VAL A 63 -4.12 0.71 15.93
CA VAL A 63 -3.55 -0.60 16.23
C VAL A 63 -2.07 -0.45 16.56
N LEU A 64 -1.55 -1.34 17.40
CA LEU A 64 -0.12 -1.38 17.72
C LEU A 64 0.72 -1.46 16.43
N PRO A 65 1.86 -0.75 16.34
CA PRO A 65 2.45 0.13 17.36
C PRO A 65 1.94 1.59 17.31
N ASN A 66 1.07 1.94 16.36
CA ASN A 66 0.64 3.31 16.06
C ASN A 66 -0.59 3.78 16.85
N GLY A 67 -1.15 2.88 17.68
CA GLY A 67 -2.19 3.07 18.67
C GLY A 67 -1.99 2.01 19.78
N PRO A 68 -3.00 1.64 20.57
CA PRO A 68 -4.37 2.14 20.53
C PRO A 68 -4.51 3.55 21.13
N ASP A 69 -5.28 4.39 20.44
CA ASP A 69 -5.87 5.61 20.99
C ASP A 69 -7.21 5.23 21.62
N TYR A 70 -7.31 5.32 22.95
CA TYR A 70 -8.50 4.93 23.72
C TYR A 70 -9.57 6.04 23.81
N HIS A 71 -9.69 6.90 22.79
CA HIS A 71 -10.59 8.06 22.78
C HIS A 71 -11.97 7.79 23.40
#